data_AF-A0A6I9XM45-F1
#
_entry.id   AF-A0A6I9XM45-F1
#
_cell.length_a   1.000
_cell.length_b   1.000
_cell.length_c   1.000
_cell.angle_alpha   90.00
_cell.angle_beta   90.00
_cell.angle_gamma   90.00
#
_symmetry.space_group_name_H-M   'P 1'
#
loop_
_entity.id
_entity.type
_entity.pdbx_description
1 polymer ?
#
loop_
_entity_poly.entity_id
_entity_poly.type
_entity_poly.pdbx_seq_one_letter_code
_entity_poly.pdbx_strand_id
1 'polypeptide(L)'
;MAARAPVSAGSRLFERVRKWYYNAQGFNKYGLRRDDILNETDVVKEAIKRLPEDVYYERIFRIKRAAQLSLTHEILPKDQWTKYEEMKEQKIYFISWSCWR
;
A
#
# COMPACT_ATOMS: atom_id res chain seq x y z
N MET A 1 14.82 5.82 -36.40
CA MET A 1 14.83 5.06 -35.12
C MET A 1 15.34 5.99 -34.03
N ALA A 2 14.47 6.64 -33.25
CA ALA A 2 14.91 7.53 -32.17
C ALA A 2 15.31 6.71 -30.95
N ALA A 3 16.59 6.75 -30.57
CA ALA A 3 17.09 6.10 -29.37
C ALA A 3 16.46 6.75 -28.13
N ARG A 4 15.82 5.96 -27.27
CA ARG A 4 15.31 6.44 -25.98
C ARG A 4 16.50 6.80 -25.09
N ALA A 5 16.57 8.05 -24.65
CA ALA A 5 17.61 8.54 -23.73
C ALA A 5 17.63 7.73 -22.42
N PRO A 6 18.79 7.53 -21.78
CA PRO A 6 18.89 6.72 -20.58
C PRO A 6 18.27 7.45 -19.39
N VAL A 7 17.11 6.99 -18.93
CA VAL A 7 16.38 7.51 -17.75
C VAL A 7 17.09 7.19 -16.41
N SER A 8 18.38 6.88 -16.44
CA SER A 8 19.08 6.12 -15.37
C SER A 8 19.49 6.96 -14.16
N ALA A 9 19.79 8.26 -14.33
CA ALA A 9 20.17 9.14 -13.21
C ALA A 9 18.94 9.72 -12.48
N GLY A 10 17.92 10.15 -13.24
CA GLY A 10 16.68 10.69 -12.67
C GLY A 10 15.90 9.64 -11.88
N SER A 11 15.82 8.41 -12.38
CA SER A 11 15.06 7.32 -11.73
C SER A 11 15.52 7.01 -10.31
N ARG A 12 16.84 7.00 -10.03
CA ARG A 12 17.37 6.76 -8.68
C ARG A 12 17.03 7.87 -7.69
N LEU A 13 17.05 9.13 -8.14
CA LEU A 13 16.65 10.26 -7.32
C LEU A 13 15.15 10.20 -6.99
N PHE A 14 14.32 9.90 -7.99
CA PHE A 14 12.88 9.71 -7.80
C PHE A 14 12.56 8.59 -6.81
N GLU A 15 13.24 7.44 -6.88
CA GLU A 15 13.02 6.34 -5.92
C GLU A 15 13.38 6.73 -4.47
N ARG A 16 14.45 7.53 -4.26
CA ARG A 16 14.80 8.03 -2.92
C ARG A 16 13.72 8.97 -2.37
N VAL A 17 13.19 9.87 -3.20
CA VAL A 17 12.10 10.77 -2.82
C VAL A 17 10.82 9.98 -2.52
N ARG A 18 10.48 8.98 -3.32
CA ARG A 18 9.32 8.10 -3.09
C ARG A 18 9.43 7.33 -1.78
N LYS A 19 10.61 6.78 -1.48
CA LYS A 19 10.87 6.08 -0.20
C LYS A 19 10.76 7.03 1.00
N TRP A 20 11.29 8.25 0.89
CA TRP A 20 11.13 9.27 1.92
C TRP A 20 9.66 9.62 2.15
N TYR A 21 8.91 9.87 1.08
CA TYR A 21 7.48 10.19 1.16
C TYR A 21 6.65 9.05 1.75
N TYR A 22 6.96 7.80 1.41
CA TYR A 22 6.34 6.61 2.01
C TYR A 22 6.50 6.60 3.55
N ASN A 23 7.71 6.83 4.04
CA ASN A 23 7.99 6.86 5.48
C ASN A 23 7.34 8.06 6.19
N ALA A 24 7.14 9.17 5.48
CA ALA A 24 6.51 10.38 6.01
C ALA A 24 5.00 10.22 6.25
N GLN A 25 4.30 9.38 5.46
CA GLN A 25 2.85 9.18 5.62
C GLN A 25 2.46 8.45 6.92
N GLY A 26 3.37 7.68 7.52
CA GLY A 26 3.17 7.10 8.86
C GLY A 26 2.22 5.90 8.98
N PHE A 27 1.52 5.51 7.90
CA PHE A 27 0.67 4.32 7.89
C PHE A 27 1.45 3.01 8.11
N ASN A 28 2.74 3.02 7.78
CA ASN A 28 3.67 1.93 8.04
C ASN A 28 3.78 1.57 9.53
N LYS A 29 3.61 2.57 10.42
CA LYS A 29 3.64 2.40 11.88
C LYS A 29 2.42 1.65 12.43
N TYR A 30 1.33 1.60 11.67
CA TYR A 30 0.13 0.82 12.00
C TYR A 30 0.11 -0.54 11.29
N GLY A 31 1.14 -0.83 10.48
CA GLY A 31 1.22 -2.03 9.66
C GLY A 31 0.13 -2.11 8.59
N LEU A 32 -0.38 -0.96 8.15
CA LEU A 32 -1.32 -0.86 7.03
C LEU A 32 -0.59 -1.00 5.69
N ARG A 33 -1.31 -1.45 4.67
CA ARG A 33 -0.86 -1.42 3.28
C ARG A 33 -1.41 -0.20 2.55
N ARG A 34 -0.84 0.13 1.39
CA ARG A 34 -1.25 1.29 0.58
C ARG A 34 -2.72 1.21 0.18
N ASP A 35 -3.15 0.02 -0.22
CA ASP A 35 -4.51 -0.24 -0.69
C ASP A 35 -5.57 -0.08 0.43
N ASP A 36 -5.16 -0.18 1.70
CA ASP A 36 -6.07 -0.03 2.84
C ASP A 36 -6.42 1.45 3.12
N ILE A 37 -5.66 2.40 2.56
CA ILE A 37 -5.80 3.85 2.80
C ILE A 37 -6.63 4.52 1.69
N LEU A 38 -6.93 3.80 0.61
CA LEU A 38 -7.75 4.31 -0.48
C LEU A 38 -9.16 4.65 0.03
N ASN A 39 -9.67 5.82 -0.36
CA ASN A 39 -11.03 6.22 -0.02
C ASN A 39 -12.04 5.27 -0.69
N GLU A 40 -13.04 4.82 0.07
CA GLU A 40 -14.05 3.85 -0.36
C GLU A 40 -15.10 4.51 -1.29
N THR A 41 -14.66 4.85 -2.50
CA THR A 41 -15.55 5.22 -3.61
C THR A 41 -16.27 3.98 -4.15
N ASP A 42 -17.32 4.14 -4.96
CA ASP A 42 -18.12 3.01 -5.45
C ASP A 42 -17.30 2.00 -6.26
N VAL A 43 -16.32 2.49 -7.03
CA VAL A 43 -15.32 1.69 -7.75
C VAL A 43 -14.47 0.84 -6.81
N VAL A 44 -14.05 1.42 -5.68
CA VAL A 44 -13.24 0.72 -4.67
C VAL A 44 -14.10 -0.30 -3.92
N LYS A 45 -15.36 0.03 -3.60
CA LYS A 45 -16.30 -0.92 -2.99
C LYS A 45 -16.55 -2.14 -3.86
N GLU A 46 -16.72 -1.94 -5.17
CA GLU A 46 -16.88 -3.04 -6.11
C GLU A 46 -15.62 -3.92 -6.19
N ALA A 47 -14.44 -3.30 -6.25
CA ALA A 47 -13.17 -4.03 -6.23
C ALA A 47 -12.93 -4.80 -4.92
N ILE A 48 -13.36 -4.26 -3.76
CA ILE A 48 -13.33 -4.99 -2.48
C ILE A 48 -14.22 -6.23 -2.52
N LYS A 49 -15.40 -6.15 -3.16
CA LYS A 49 -16.34 -7.29 -3.28
C LYS A 49 -15.81 -8.42 -4.16
N ARG A 50 -14.95 -8.10 -5.13
CA ARG A 50 -14.36 -9.08 -6.06
C ARG A 50 -13.09 -9.73 -5.54
N LEU A 51 -12.56 -9.27 -4.41
CA LEU A 51 -11.37 -9.84 -3.79
C LEU A 51 -11.63 -11.27 -3.31
N PRO A 52 -10.65 -12.20 -3.42
CA PRO A 52 -10.79 -13.50 -2.79
C PRO A 52 -10.87 -13.34 -1.24
N GLU A 53 -11.58 -14.28 -0.61
CA GLU A 53 -11.98 -14.18 0.80
C GLU A 53 -10.78 -14.08 1.76
N ASP A 54 -9.71 -14.83 1.48
CA ASP A 54 -8.47 -14.84 2.25
C ASP A 54 -7.84 -13.44 2.34
N VAL A 55 -7.67 -12.77 1.19
CA VAL A 55 -7.10 -11.42 1.10
C VAL A 55 -8.03 -10.40 1.74
N TYR A 56 -9.35 -10.60 1.61
CA TYR A 56 -10.35 -9.72 2.25
C TYR A 56 -10.26 -9.78 3.78
N TYR A 57 -10.18 -10.98 4.37
CA TYR A 57 -10.04 -11.13 5.81
C TYR A 57 -8.71 -10.57 6.33
N GLU A 58 -7.61 -10.74 5.60
CA GLU A 58 -6.34 -10.10 5.92
C GLU A 58 -6.44 -8.56 5.94
N ARG A 59 -7.12 -7.97 4.95
CA ARG A 59 -7.38 -6.53 4.91
C ARG A 59 -8.14 -6.07 6.15
N ILE A 60 -9.23 -6.77 6.50
CA ILE A 60 -10.03 -6.44 7.68
C ILE A 60 -9.20 -6.52 8.96
N PHE A 61 -8.37 -7.57 9.09
CA PHE A 61 -7.51 -7.74 10.26
C PHE A 61 -6.55 -6.56 10.44
N ARG A 62 -5.90 -6.12 9.36
CA ARG A 62 -5.01 -4.93 9.40
C ARG A 62 -5.75 -3.66 9.80
N ILE A 63 -6.94 -3.43 9.24
CA ILE A 63 -7.76 -2.24 9.54
C ILE A 63 -8.21 -2.25 11.01
N LYS A 64 -8.70 -3.39 11.51
CA LYS A 64 -9.10 -3.53 12.93
C LYS A 64 -7.94 -3.26 13.88
N ARG A 65 -6.76 -3.82 13.57
CA ARG A 65 -5.54 -3.58 14.35
C ARG A 65 -5.16 -2.10 14.34
N ALA A 66 -5.18 -1.45 13.17
CA ALA A 66 -4.89 -0.03 13.05
C ALA A 66 -5.89 0.84 13.83
N ALA A 67 -7.19 0.49 13.79
CA ALA A 67 -8.21 1.16 14.57
C ALA A 67 -7.98 1.02 16.08
N GLN A 68 -7.62 -0.18 16.55
CA GLN A 68 -7.29 -0.41 17.96
C GLN A 68 -6.11 0.45 18.43
N LEU A 69 -5.04 0.53 17.62
CA LEU A 69 -3.87 1.33 17.94
C LEU A 69 -4.15 2.83 17.88
N SER A 70 -5.01 3.25 16.94
CA SER A 70 -5.47 4.63 16.87
C SER A 70 -6.28 5.02 18.11
N LEU A 71 -7.02 4.08 18.71
CA LEU A 71 -7.77 4.31 19.94
C LEU A 71 -6.85 4.42 21.15
N THR A 72 -5.82 3.57 21.24
CA THR A 72 -4.85 3.60 22.36
C THR A 72 -3.76 4.66 22.19
N HIS A 73 -3.69 5.31 21.02
CA HIS A 73 -2.60 6.20 20.61
C HIS A 73 -1.21 5.54 20.69
N GLU A 74 -1.16 4.23 20.47
CA GLU A 74 0.07 3.44 20.47
C GLU A 74 0.52 3.13 19.03
N ILE A 75 1.81 2.79 18.89
CA ILE A 75 2.43 2.42 17.61
C ILE A 75 2.92 0.98 17.67
N LEU A 76 2.94 0.28 16.53
CA LEU A 76 3.57 -1.05 16.48
C LEU A 76 5.05 -0.97 16.86
N PRO A 77 5.62 -2.05 17.42
CA PRO A 77 7.07 -2.21 17.47
C PRO A 77 7.67 -2.13 16.05
N LYS A 78 8.87 -1.55 15.94
CA LYS A 78 9.51 -1.23 14.65
C LYS A 78 9.72 -2.45 13.74
N ASP A 79 9.86 -3.64 14.33
CA ASP A 79 10.09 -4.88 13.58
C ASP A 79 8.87 -5.32 12.77
N GLN A 80 7.67 -4.88 13.17
CA GLN A 80 6.40 -5.22 12.52
C GLN A 80 5.91 -4.16 11.53
N TRP A 81 6.71 -3.11 11.27
CA TRP A 81 6.34 -2.06 10.33
C TRP A 81 6.43 -2.56 8.89
N THR A 82 5.47 -2.17 8.06
CA THR A 82 5.48 -2.53 6.63
C THR A 82 6.65 -1.85 5.91
N LYS A 83 7.49 -2.67 5.27
CA LYS A 83 8.70 -2.19 4.58
C LYS A 83 8.34 -1.62 3.21
N TYR A 84 9.19 -0.72 2.71
CA TYR A 84 9.01 -0.12 1.39
C TYR A 84 9.09 -1.15 0.26
N GLU A 85 9.99 -2.13 0.36
CA GLU A 85 10.12 -3.18 -0.66
C GLU A 85 8.85 -4.04 -0.74
N GLU A 86 8.24 -4.37 0.40
CA GLU A 86 6.96 -5.09 0.46
C GLU A 86 5.83 -4.29 -0.21
N MET A 87 5.85 -2.95 -0.14
CA MET A 87 4.90 -2.11 -0.86
C MET A 87 5.10 -2.19 -2.39
N LYS A 88 6.34 -2.36 -2.85
CA LYS A 88 6.65 -2.46 -4.28
C LYS A 88 6.23 -3.80 -4.87
N GLU A 89 6.33 -4.87 -4.07
CA GLU A 89 5.95 -6.23 -4.46
C GLU A 89 4.46 -6.53 -4.29
N GLN A 90 3.72 -5.69 -3.56
CA GLN A 90 2.29 -5.85 -3.37
C GLN A 90 1.56 -5.89 -4.72
N LYS A 91 0.86 -7.01 -4.96
CA LYS A 91 -0.09 -7.12 -6.06
C LYS A 91 -1.19 -6.08 -5.84
N ILE A 92 -1.21 -5.07 -6.69
CA ILE A 92 -2.22 -4.02 -6.62
C ILE A 92 -3.51 -4.59 -7.18
N TYR A 93 -4.34 -5.18 -6.32
CA TYR A 93 -5.60 -5.78 -6.76
C TYR A 93 -6.59 -4.74 -7.30
N PHE A 94 -6.48 -3.48 -6.87
CA PHE A 94 -7.35 -2.38 -7.29
C PHE A 94 -7.01 -1.78 -8.67
N ILE A 95 -5.76 -1.91 -9.12
CA ILE A 95 -5.26 -1.34 -10.39
C ILE A 95 -5.02 -2.43 -11.45
N SER A 96 -4.90 -3.68 -11.02
CA SER A 96 -4.74 -4.82 -11.91
C SER A 96 -6.05 -5.18 -12.62
N TRP A 97 -5.98 -5.35 -13.94
CA TRP A 97 -7.08 -5.84 -14.80
C TRP A 97 -7.71 -7.16 -14.34
N SER A 98 -7.03 -7.91 -13.46
CA SER A 98 -7.52 -9.16 -12.89
C SER A 98 -8.76 -9.00 -11.99
N CYS A 99 -9.00 -7.81 -11.41
CA CYS A 99 -10.20 -7.53 -10.61
C CYS A 99 -11.35 -6.97 -11.49
N TRP A 100 -11.06 -6.60 -12.74
CA TRP A 100 -12.00 -5.96 -13.68
C TRP A 100 -12.40 -6.84 -14.87
N ARG A 101 -11.94 -8.10 -14.89
CA ARG A 101 -12.32 -9.10 -15.90
C ARG A 101 -13.39 -10.04 -15.35
#